data_AF-A0A1C5BKN6-F1
#
_entry.id   AF-A0A1C5BKN6-F1
#
_cell.length_a   1.000
_cell.length_b   1.000
_cell.length_c   1.000
_cell.angle_alpha   90.00
_cell.angle_beta   90.00
_cell.angle_gamma   90.00
#
_symmetry.space_group_name_H-M   'P 1'
#
loop_
_entity.id
_entity.type
_entity.pdbx_description
1 polymer ?
#
loop_
_entity_poly.entity_id
_entity_poly.type
_entity_poly.pdbx_seq_one_letter_code
_entity_poly.pdbx_strand_id
1 'polypeptide(L)' 'MNVTAVTGSDDGTMNVQWARNTSDNVNVTSTVHRIGRPGVHVLRFWMVDPTVVLQNLVVDIGGLKPSHLGPPESLRLH' A
#
# COMPACT_ATOMS: atom_id res chain seq x y z
N MET A 1 6.77 2.82 3.11
CA MET A 1 7.75 3.22 2.06
C MET A 1 7.52 4.70 1.83
N ASN A 2 8.54 5.55 1.99
CA ASN A 2 8.39 7.00 1.81
C ASN A 2 8.23 7.32 0.31
N VAL A 3 7.10 7.88 -0.12
CA VAL A 3 6.85 8.32 -1.51
C VAL A 3 7.55 9.67 -1.77
N THR A 4 8.87 9.71 -1.57
CA THR A 4 9.71 10.88 -1.88
C THR A 4 11.11 10.52 -2.39
N ALA A 5 11.48 9.24 -2.43
CA ALA A 5 12.61 8.80 -3.25
C ALA A 5 12.13 8.59 -4.69
N VAL A 6 11.71 9.68 -5.34
CA VAL A 6 11.44 9.69 -6.78
C VAL A 6 12.81 9.62 -7.45
N THR A 7 13.25 8.42 -7.84
CA THR A 7 14.22 8.32 -8.93
C THR A 7 13.52 8.93 -10.14
N GLY A 8 14.00 10.10 -10.58
CA GLY A 8 13.45 10.82 -11.72
C GLY A 8 13.35 9.92 -12.95
N SER A 9 12.45 10.29 -13.85
CA SER A 9 12.41 9.71 -15.19
C SER A 9 13.70 10.05 -15.92
N ASP A 10 14.62 9.09 -16.00
CA ASP A 10 15.79 9.15 -16.86
C ASP A 10 15.39 8.49 -18.20
N ASP A 11 15.36 9.26 -19.29
CA ASP A 11 14.90 8.81 -20.62
C ASP A 11 15.73 7.65 -21.23
N GLY A 12 16.83 7.26 -20.59
CA GLY A 12 17.68 6.12 -20.96
C GLY A 12 17.47 4.86 -20.12
N THR A 13 16.84 4.95 -18.96
CA THR A 13 16.57 3.84 -18.04
C THR A 13 15.08 3.85 -17.75
N MET A 14 14.33 3.04 -18.52
CA MET A 14 12.89 2.80 -18.31
C MET A 14 12.53 2.81 -16.82
N ASN A 15 11.51 3.59 -16.43
CA ASN A 15 11.08 3.69 -15.04
C ASN A 15 10.65 2.31 -14.52
N VAL A 16 11.55 1.63 -13.80
CA VAL A 16 11.36 0.25 -13.32
C VAL A 16 10.16 0.14 -12.39
N GLN A 17 9.87 1.20 -11.63
CA GLN A 17 8.69 1.25 -10.77
C GLN A 17 7.40 1.32 -11.61
N TRP A 18 7.37 2.17 -12.62
CA TRP A 18 6.24 2.23 -13.55
C TRP A 18 6.04 0.88 -14.24
N ALA A 19 7.09 0.28 -14.78
CA ALA A 19 7.01 -1.01 -15.47
C ALA A 19 6.47 -2.12 -14.55
N ARG A 20 6.90 -2.16 -13.29
CA ARG A 20 6.37 -3.10 -12.29
C ARG A 20 4.91 -2.82 -11.97
N ASN A 21 4.53 -1.58 -11.68
CA ASN A 21 3.14 -1.23 -11.37
C ASN A 21 2.19 -1.54 -12.54
N THR A 22 2.64 -1.34 -13.77
CA THR A 22 1.87 -1.70 -14.98
C THR A 22 1.77 -3.23 -15.11
N SER A 23 2.86 -3.96 -14.87
CA SER A 23 2.86 -5.43 -14.91
C SER A 23 1.98 -6.05 -13.82
N ASP A 24 2.03 -5.52 -12.60
CA ASP A 24 1.25 -5.99 -11.45
C ASP A 24 -0.18 -5.40 -11.45
N ASN A 25 -0.45 -4.45 -12.36
CA ASN A 25 -1.71 -3.71 -12.49
C ASN A 25 -2.18 -3.05 -11.18
N VAL A 26 -1.25 -2.64 -10.33
CA VAL A 26 -1.52 -2.02 -9.03
C VAL A 26 -0.37 -1.10 -8.63
N ASN A 27 -0.70 -0.03 -7.91
CA ASN A 27 0.27 0.79 -7.20
C ASN A 27 0.14 0.52 -5.69
N VAL A 28 1.22 0.05 -5.06
CA VAL A 28 1.23 -0.28 -3.63
C VAL A 28 2.00 0.79 -2.87
N THR A 29 1.33 1.44 -1.91
CA THR A 29 1.91 2.44 -1.01
C THR A 29 1.71 2.03 0.45
N SER A 30 2.58 2.48 1.35
CA SER A 30 2.49 2.15 2.78
C SER A 30 2.96 3.26 3.70
N THR A 31 2.18 3.50 4.75
CA THR A 31 2.46 4.40 5.86
C THR A 31 2.69 3.59 7.14
N VAL A 32 3.42 4.16 8.10
CA VAL A 32 3.68 3.53 9.39
C VAL A 32 2.93 4.30 10.48
N HIS A 33 2.19 3.57 11.31
CA HIS A 33 1.41 4.13 12.41
C HIS A 33 1.86 3.47 13.72
N ARG A 34 2.15 4.28 14.74
CA ARG A 34 2.50 3.77 16.08
C ARG A 34 1.24 3.58 16.91
N ILE A 35 0.96 2.34 17.31
CA ILE A 35 -0.17 1.99 18.17
C ILE A 35 0.33 1.83 19.60
N GLY A 36 -0.14 2.69 20.51
CA GLY A 36 0.39 2.74 21.88
C GLY A 36 -0.17 1.69 22.83
N ARG A 37 -1.33 1.10 22.52
CA ARG A 37 -2.01 0.13 23.39
C ARG A 37 -2.78 -0.92 22.57
N PRO A 38 -2.83 -2.19 23.02
CA PRO A 38 -3.72 -3.19 22.45
C PRO A 38 -5.20 -2.77 22.58
N GLY A 39 -6.02 -3.18 21.62
CA GLY A 39 -7.46 -2.90 21.63
C GLY A 39 -8.03 -2.65 20.23
N VAL A 40 -9.30 -2.26 20.18
CA VAL A 40 -9.98 -1.88 18.95
C VAL A 40 -9.52 -0.49 18.52
N HIS A 41 -9.16 -0.36 17.25
CA HIS A 41 -8.78 0.91 16.62
C HIS A 41 -9.59 1.13 15.36
N VAL A 42 -9.87 2.39 15.04
CA VAL A 42 -10.53 2.79 13.79
C VAL A 42 -9.48 3.37 12.86
N LEU A 43 -9.26 2.71 11.72
CA LEU A 43 -8.51 3.31 10.62
C LEU A 43 -9.45 4.19 9.79
N ARG A 44 -9.08 5.46 9.61
CA ARG A 44 -9.81 6.40 8.78
C ARG A 44 -9.02 6.62 7.49
N PHE A 45 -9.66 6.34 6.36
CA PHE A 45 -9.13 6.63 5.03
C PHE A 45 -10.05 7.66 4.36
N TRP A 46 -9.50 8.80 3.94
CA TRP A 46 -10.25 9.90 3.33
C TRP A 46 -9.63 10.29 1.99
N MET A 47 -10.48 10.62 1.03
CA MET A 47 -10.07 11.15 -0.26
C MET A 47 -9.52 12.57 -0.07
N VAL A 48 -8.38 12.85 -0.69
CA VAL A 48 -7.80 14.21 -0.80
C VAL A 48 -7.82 14.61 -2.27
N ASP A 49 -7.20 13.80 -3.12
CA ASP A 49 -7.17 14.01 -4.56
C ASP A 49 -8.18 13.11 -5.29
N PRO A 50 -8.80 13.61 -6.38
CA PRO A 50 -9.68 12.79 -7.21
C PRO A 50 -8.89 11.68 -7.92
N THR A 51 -9.61 10.68 -8.45
CA THR A 51 -9.09 9.54 -9.25
C THR A 51 -8.35 8.44 -8.48
N VAL A 52 -8.24 8.52 -7.15
CA VAL A 52 -7.73 7.41 -6.32
C VAL A 52 -8.80 6.32 -6.17
N VAL A 53 -8.47 5.10 -6.60
CA VAL A 53 -9.31 3.91 -6.42
C VAL A 53 -8.62 2.95 -5.46
N LEU A 54 -9.30 2.57 -4.37
CA LEU A 54 -8.81 1.62 -3.38
C LEU A 54 -9.35 0.22 -3.68
N GLN A 55 -8.45 -0.74 -3.94
CA GLN A 55 -8.80 -2.14 -4.14
C GLN A 55 -8.60 -2.99 -2.86
N ASN A 56 -7.48 -2.79 -2.15
CA ASN A 56 -7.13 -3.59 -0.99
C ASN A 56 -6.45 -2.73 0.08
N LEU A 57 -6.73 -3.01 1.35
CA LEU A 57 -6.16 -2.36 2.52
C LEU A 57 -5.63 -3.43 3.48
N VAL A 58 -4.31 -3.52 3.61
CA VAL A 58 -3.63 -4.48 4.48
C VAL A 58 -2.96 -3.76 5.64
N VAL A 59 -3.20 -4.25 6.85
CA VAL A 59 -2.50 -3.77 8.07
C VAL A 59 -1.47 -4.83 8.46
N ASP A 60 -0.19 -4.53 8.27
CA ASP A 60 0.91 -5.36 8.74
C ASP A 60 1.27 -5.03 10.21
N ILE A 61 1.04 -5.98 11.10
CA ILE A 61 1.42 -5.91 12.52
C ILE A 61 2.73 -6.66 12.83
N GLY A 62 3.46 -7.07 11.79
CA GLY A 62 4.65 -7.90 11.84
C GLY A 62 4.39 -9.27 11.22
N GLY A 63 5.29 -9.69 10.33
CA GLY A 63 5.28 -11.03 9.75
C GLY A 63 4.49 -11.20 8.45
N LEU A 64 4.02 -10.10 7.83
CA LEU A 64 3.46 -10.15 6.48
C LEU A 64 4.50 -10.71 5.50
N LYS A 65 4.10 -11.75 4.76
CA LYS A 65 4.95 -12.39 3.74
C LYS A 65 4.63 -11.85 2.35
N PRO A 66 5.60 -11.81 1.44
CA PRO A 66 5.36 -11.45 0.05
C PRO A 66 4.32 -12.38 -0.59
N SER A 67 3.35 -11.80 -1.28
CA SER A 67 2.34 -12.50 -2.08
C SER A 67 1.87 -11.57 -3.20
N HIS A 68 1.53 -12.12 -4.36
CA HIS A 68 1.13 -11.29 -5.51
C HIS A 68 -0.25 -10.63 -5.30
N LEU A 69 -1.21 -11.37 -4.72
CA LEU A 69 -2.57 -10.89 -4.50
C LEU A 69 -2.82 -10.35 -3.07
N GLY A 70 -1.82 -10.41 -2.20
CA GLY A 70 -2.00 -10.15 -0.77
C GLY A 70 -2.62 -11.33 0.00
N PRO A 71 -2.77 -11.17 1.32
CA PRO A 71 -3.45 -12.15 2.16
C PRO A 71 -4.97 -12.19 1.85
N PRO A 72 -5.66 -13.29 2.19
CA PRO A 72 -7.12 -13.32 2.15
C PRO A 72 -7.73 -12.30 3.11
N GLU A 73 -8.98 -11.92 2.84
CA GLU A 73 -9.75 -11.03 3.73
C GLU A 73 -9.81 -11.62 5.15
N SER A 74 -9.62 -10.75 6.15
CA SER A 74 -9.71 -11.14 7.56
C SER A 74 -11.17 -11.36 7.99
N LEU A 75 -11.37 -12.11 9.07
CA LEU A 75 -12.70 -12.32 9.65
C LEU A 75 -13.32 -10.99 10.09
N ARG A 76 -14.54 -10.73 9.64
CA ARG A 76 -15.35 -9.62 10.13
C ARG A 76 -15.99 -10.01 11.46
N LEU A 77 -15.58 -9.35 12.54
CA LEU A 77 -16.27 -9.46 13.83
C LEU A 77 -17.58 -8.67 13.76
N HIS A 78 -18.69 -9.29 14.20
CA HIS A 78 -20.00 -8.67 14.33
C HIS A 78 -20.23 -8.18 15.77
#